data_AF-A0A2M8G232-F1
#
_entry.id   AF-A0A2M8G232-F1
#
_cell.length_a   1.000
_cell.length_b   1.000
_cell.length_c   1.000
_cell.angle_alpha   90.00
_cell.angle_beta   90.00
_cell.angle_gamma   90.00
#
_symmetry.space_group_name_H-M   'P 1'
#
loop_
_entity.id
_entity.type
_entity.pdbx_description
1 polymer ?
#
loop_
_entity_poly.entity_id
_entity_poly.type
_entity_poly.pdbx_seq_one_letter_code
_entity_poly.pdbx_strand_id
1 'polypeptide(L)'
;MSPTCGCCKVFESILSDAGVKTNRITRDDMAAVKKQFNIPKEKESCHTTIIGGYVVEGHIPMEAISKLLAEKPAIRGIVMPGMPAGSPGMPGSKSDPFEIFELNDSGSDNIFMTI
;
A
#
# COMPACT_ATOMS: atom_id res chain seq x y z
N MET A 1 1.29 6.82 -8.54
CA MET A 1 2.61 7.02 -7.90
C MET A 1 3.30 8.25 -8.47
N SER A 2 4.23 8.89 -7.75
CA SER A 2 5.03 9.98 -8.31
C SER A 2 6.02 9.46 -9.38
N PRO A 3 6.23 10.17 -10.51
CA PRO A 3 7.13 9.72 -11.59
C PRO A 3 8.60 9.59 -11.16
N THR A 4 9.02 10.29 -10.10
CA THR A 4 10.41 10.31 -9.62
C THR A 4 10.67 9.36 -8.45
N CYS A 5 9.66 8.64 -7.98
CA CYS A 5 9.78 7.74 -6.82
C CYS A 5 10.51 6.43 -7.19
N GLY A 6 11.79 6.31 -6.82
CA GLY A 6 12.61 5.13 -7.09
C GLY A 6 12.09 3.85 -6.41
N CYS A 7 11.71 3.93 -5.13
CA CYS A 7 11.20 2.77 -4.37
C CYS A 7 9.86 2.26 -4.91
N CYS A 8 9.02 3.14 -5.46
CA CYS A 8 7.75 2.77 -6.11
C CYS A 8 7.98 1.90 -7.37
N LYS A 9 9.06 2.14 -8.11
CA LYS A 9 9.42 1.29 -9.27
C LYS A 9 9.80 -0.12 -8.84
N VAL A 10 10.54 -0.24 -7.73
CA VAL A 10 10.91 -1.55 -7.16
C VAL A 10 9.67 -2.30 -6.69
N PHE A 11 8.73 -1.62 -6.03
CA PHE A 11 7.47 -2.24 -5.61
C PHE A 11 6.66 -2.80 -6.79
N GLU A 12 6.57 -2.06 -7.90
CA GLU A 12 5.93 -2.56 -9.12
C GLU A 12 6.65 -3.77 -9.72
N SER A 13 7.99 -3.79 -9.69
CA SER A 13 8.75 -4.97 -10.11
C SER A 13 8.42 -6.17 -9.26
N ILE A 14 8.32 -6.02 -7.92
CA ILE A 14 7.93 -7.12 -7.00
C ILE A 14 6.53 -7.65 -7.37
N LEU A 15 5.56 -6.77 -7.63
CA LEU A 15 4.22 -7.19 -8.05
C LEU A 15 4.23 -7.93 -9.40
N SER A 16 5.03 -7.44 -10.34
CA SER A 16 5.14 -8.04 -11.67
C SER A 16 5.83 -9.41 -11.63
N ASP A 17 6.87 -9.58 -10.81
CA ASP A 17 7.53 -10.87 -10.53
C ASP A 17 6.57 -11.86 -9.85
N ALA A 18 5.67 -11.36 -9.01
CA ALA A 18 4.59 -12.17 -8.42
C ALA A 18 3.47 -12.52 -9.42
N GLY A 19 3.60 -12.16 -10.70
CA GLY A 19 2.61 -12.43 -11.75
C GLY A 19 1.39 -11.52 -11.72
N VAL A 20 1.42 -10.44 -10.94
CA VAL A 20 0.34 -9.45 -10.91
C VAL A 20 0.48 -8.52 -12.09
N LYS A 21 -0.55 -8.43 -12.93
CA LYS A 21 -0.58 -7.48 -14.05
C LYS A 21 -0.68 -6.05 -13.50
N THR A 22 0.42 -5.31 -13.55
CA THR A 22 0.50 -3.92 -13.06
C THR A 22 0.21 -2.92 -14.19
N ASN A 23 -0.40 -1.79 -13.84
CA ASN A 23 -0.54 -0.65 -14.74
C ASN A 23 -0.02 0.60 -14.02
N ARG A 24 1.17 1.07 -14.40
CA ARG A 24 1.77 2.26 -13.79
C ARG A 24 1.00 3.50 -14.24
N ILE A 25 0.39 4.18 -13.28
CA ILE A 25 -0.17 5.52 -13.47
C ILE A 25 0.64 6.52 -12.64
N THR A 26 1.36 7.39 -13.34
CA THR A 26 2.08 8.50 -12.73
C THR A 26 1.18 9.72 -12.55
N ARG A 27 1.31 10.37 -11.41
CA ARG A 27 0.60 11.61 -11.05
C ARG A 27 1.56 12.54 -10.36
N ASP A 28 1.60 13.79 -10.79
CA ASP A 28 2.37 14.85 -10.13
C ASP A 28 1.73 15.24 -8.80
N ASP A 29 0.39 15.30 -8.76
CA ASP A 29 -0.37 15.57 -7.54
C ASP A 29 -0.87 14.27 -6.89
N MET A 30 -0.03 13.70 -6.03
CA MET A 30 -0.41 12.54 -5.22
C MET A 30 -1.39 12.88 -4.11
N ALA A 31 -1.48 14.14 -3.67
CA ALA A 31 -2.44 14.56 -2.63
C ALA A 31 -3.88 14.50 -3.17
N ALA A 32 -4.09 14.91 -4.42
CA ALA A 32 -5.38 14.76 -5.10
C ALA A 32 -5.82 13.28 -5.19
N VAL A 33 -4.87 12.38 -5.49
CA VAL A 33 -5.14 10.93 -5.55
C VAL A 33 -5.57 10.40 -4.18
N LYS A 34 -4.83 10.73 -3.13
CA LYS A 34 -5.14 10.27 -1.76
C LYS A 34 -6.48 10.79 -1.27
N LYS A 35 -6.80 12.05 -1.59
CA LYS A 35 -8.10 12.65 -1.31
C LYS A 35 -9.23 11.95 -2.07
N GLN A 36 -9.01 11.57 -3.34
CA GLN A 36 -9.98 10.82 -4.13
C GLN A 36 -10.32 9.47 -3.48
N PHE A 37 -9.34 8.80 -2.88
CA PHE A 37 -9.53 7.53 -2.18
C PHE A 37 -9.84 7.68 -0.69
N ASN A 38 -10.08 8.91 -0.20
CA ASN A 38 -10.33 9.21 1.21
C ASN A 38 -9.30 8.52 2.13
N ILE A 39 -8.03 8.65 1.79
CA ILE A 39 -6.91 8.17 2.60
C ILE A 39 -6.62 9.25 3.66
N PRO A 40 -6.69 8.93 4.96
CA PRO A 40 -6.35 9.88 6.01
C PRO A 40 -4.91 10.34 5.90
N LYS A 41 -4.65 11.62 6.17
CA LYS A 41 -3.30 12.23 6.06
C LYS A 41 -2.24 11.47 6.86
N GLU A 42 -2.62 10.98 8.03
CA GLU A 42 -1.74 10.22 8.94
C GLU A 42 -1.41 8.81 8.42
N LYS A 43 -2.17 8.32 7.44
CA LYS A 43 -2.05 6.99 6.82
C LYS A 43 -1.47 7.03 5.40
N GLU A 44 -1.02 8.20 4.95
CA GLU A 44 -0.47 8.38 3.61
C GLU A 44 0.93 7.76 3.48
N SER A 45 1.22 7.15 2.33
CA SER A 45 2.56 6.68 1.94
C SER A 45 3.02 7.36 0.64
N CYS A 46 3.99 6.80 -0.09
CA CYS A 46 4.49 7.38 -1.34
C CYS A 46 3.61 7.03 -2.56
N HIS A 47 2.85 5.93 -2.51
CA HIS A 47 2.01 5.48 -3.61
C HIS A 47 0.75 4.75 -3.13
N THR A 48 -0.25 4.73 -4.02
CA THR A 48 -1.51 4.04 -3.87
C THR A 48 -1.64 3.03 -5.01
N THR A 49 -2.00 1.79 -4.68
CA THR A 49 -2.24 0.69 -5.61
C THR A 49 -3.70 0.27 -5.49
N ILE A 50 -4.36 -0.03 -6.61
CA ILE A 50 -5.72 -0.60 -6.60
C ILE A 50 -5.62 -2.04 -7.12
N ILE A 51 -6.04 -3.00 -6.30
CA ILE A 51 -5.99 -4.43 -6.64
C ILE A 51 -7.24 -5.15 -6.16
N GLY A 52 -7.89 -5.91 -7.04
CA GLY A 52 -9.10 -6.66 -6.69
C GLY A 52 -10.27 -5.82 -6.17
N GLY A 53 -10.30 -4.51 -6.48
CA GLY A 53 -11.28 -3.56 -5.95
C GLY A 53 -10.89 -2.89 -4.63
N TYR A 54 -9.76 -3.27 -4.04
CA TYR A 54 -9.25 -2.72 -2.79
C TYR A 54 -8.19 -1.65 -3.01
N VAL A 55 -8.15 -0.68 -2.12
CA VAL A 55 -7.06 0.31 -2.01
C VAL A 55 -5.91 -0.29 -1.19
N VAL A 56 -4.70 -0.23 -1.72
CA VAL A 56 -3.47 -0.68 -1.04
C VAL A 56 -2.53 0.51 -1.00
N GLU A 57 -2.35 1.10 0.17
CA GLU A 57 -1.56 2.32 0.36
C GLU A 57 -0.19 2.00 0.98
N GLY A 58 0.87 2.31 0.23
CA GLY A 58 2.25 2.16 0.67
C GLY A 58 2.91 0.82 0.38
N HIS A 59 4.06 0.60 1.00
CA HIS A 59 4.97 -0.52 0.76
C HIS A 59 4.49 -1.84 1.41
N ILE A 60 3.25 -2.24 1.14
CA ILE A 60 2.60 -3.37 1.81
C ILE A 60 3.26 -4.70 1.42
N PRO A 61 3.60 -5.58 2.39
CA PRO A 61 4.05 -6.95 2.14
C PRO A 61 3.09 -7.75 1.25
N MET A 62 3.64 -8.53 0.32
CA MET A 62 2.86 -9.40 -0.57
C MET A 62 1.97 -10.39 0.18
N GLU A 63 2.38 -10.80 1.38
CA GLU A 63 1.61 -11.70 2.23
C GLU A 63 0.28 -11.07 2.67
N ALA A 64 0.29 -9.77 3.02
CA ALA A 64 -0.91 -9.02 3.38
C ALA A 64 -1.82 -8.78 2.18
N ILE A 65 -1.24 -8.48 1.00
CA ILE A 65 -2.01 -8.36 -0.25
C ILE A 65 -2.66 -9.70 -0.61
N SER A 66 -1.92 -10.80 -0.48
CA SER A 66 -2.42 -12.15 -0.76
C SER A 66 -3.57 -12.51 0.18
N LYS A 67 -3.42 -12.22 1.49
CA LYS A 67 -4.49 -12.40 2.47
C LYS A 67 -5.73 -11.57 2.12
N LEU A 68 -5.56 -10.28 1.78
CA LEU A 68 -6.65 -9.39 1.39
C LEU A 68 -7.45 -9.95 0.19
N LEU A 69 -6.75 -10.44 -0.83
CA LEU A 69 -7.37 -10.99 -2.04
C LEU A 69 -8.00 -12.37 -1.82
N ALA A 70 -7.51 -13.13 -0.84
CA ALA A 70 -8.06 -14.43 -0.47
C ALA A 70 -9.30 -14.30 0.42
N GLU A 71 -9.23 -13.50 1.48
CA GLU A 71 -10.32 -13.33 2.46
C GLU A 71 -11.42 -12.39 1.95
N LYS A 72 -11.06 -11.41 1.11
CA LYS A 72 -11.97 -10.37 0.60
C LYS A 72 -12.87 -9.76 1.70
N PRO A 73 -12.27 -9.23 2.79
CA PRO A 73 -13.01 -8.58 3.86
C PRO A 73 -13.84 -7.39 3.35
N ALA A 74 -14.90 -7.04 4.10
CA ALA A 74 -15.77 -5.90 3.83
C ALA A 74 -15.13 -4.56 4.27
N ILE A 75 -13.93 -4.28 3.75
CA ILE A 75 -13.17 -3.04 3.97
C ILE A 75 -12.85 -2.38 2.63
N ARG A 76 -12.48 -1.10 2.61
CA ARG A 76 -12.08 -0.41 1.38
C ARG A 76 -10.67 -0.79 0.93
N GLY A 77 -9.83 -1.22 1.86
CA GLY A 77 -8.42 -1.44 1.57
C GLY A 77 -7.56 -1.68 2.80
N ILE A 78 -6.24 -1.67 2.59
CA ILE A 78 -5.21 -1.76 3.64
C ILE A 78 -4.15 -0.70 3.41
N VAL A 79 -3.56 -0.22 4.50
CA VAL A 79 -2.56 0.86 4.46
C VAL A 79 -1.41 0.57 5.40
N MET A 80 -0.23 1.03 5.03
CA MET A 80 0.95 1.03 5.90
C MET A 80 1.56 2.42 5.84
N PRO A 81 1.37 3.22 6.90
CA PRO A 81 1.79 4.61 6.93
C PRO A 81 3.28 4.80 6.70
N GLY A 82 3.66 5.90 6.04
CA GLY A 82 5.06 6.27 5.84
C GLY A 82 5.81 5.34 4.91
N MET A 83 7.08 5.09 5.22
CA MET A 83 8.01 4.29 4.40
C MET A 83 9.01 3.56 5.32
N PRO A 84 8.59 2.50 6.02
CA PRO A 84 9.45 1.79 6.96
C PRO A 84 10.57 1.04 6.23
N ALA A 85 11.77 1.03 6.80
CA ALA A 85 12.93 0.33 6.23
C ALA A 85 12.70 -1.19 6.19
N GLY A 86 13.21 -1.85 5.15
CA GLY A 86 13.01 -3.28 4.93
C GLY A 86 11.61 -3.69 4.44
N SER A 87 10.69 -2.74 4.25
CA SER A 87 9.42 -3.01 3.56
C SER A 87 9.64 -3.22 2.05
N PRO A 88 8.74 -3.93 1.35
CA PRO A 88 8.86 -4.19 -0.08
C PRO A 88 9.20 -2.95 -0.91
N GLY A 89 10.38 -2.93 -1.53
CA GLY A 89 10.86 -1.81 -2.35
C GLY A 89 11.55 -0.68 -1.58
N MET A 90 11.58 -0.73 -0.25
CA MET A 90 12.39 0.15 0.60
C MET A 90 13.74 -0.51 0.94
N PRO A 91 14.84 0.26 0.96
CA PRO A 91 16.15 -0.25 1.37
C PRO A 91 16.21 -0.51 2.89
N GLY A 92 17.27 -1.18 3.32
CA GLY A 92 17.54 -1.47 4.73
C GLY A 92 16.97 -2.81 5.20
N SER A 93 17.17 -3.10 6.49
CA SER A 93 16.65 -4.30 7.15
C SER A 93 15.45 -3.93 8.00
N LYS A 94 14.49 -4.84 8.08
CA LYS A 94 13.35 -4.72 8.98
C LYS A 94 13.84 -4.79 10.43
N SER A 95 13.57 -3.74 11.20
CA SER A 95 13.90 -3.67 12.63
C SER A 95 12.71 -4.02 13.53
N ASP A 96 11.50 -3.68 13.08
CA ASP A 96 10.25 -3.80 13.83
C ASP A 96 9.17 -4.46 12.97
N PRO A 97 8.13 -5.05 13.58
CA PRO A 97 6.98 -5.55 12.84
C PRO A 97 6.29 -4.43 12.05
N PHE A 98 5.85 -4.74 10.84
CA PHE A 98 5.02 -3.86 10.03
C PHE A 98 3.57 -4.02 10.45
N GLU A 99 3.01 -2.94 10.96
CA GLU A 99 1.58 -2.85 11.23
C GLU A 99 0.86 -2.38 9.97
N ILE A 100 -0.06 -3.22 9.50
CA ILE A 100 -0.90 -2.95 8.35
C ILE A 100 -2.31 -2.70 8.88
N PHE A 101 -2.85 -1.53 8.57
CA PHE A 101 -4.14 -1.08 9.08
C PHE A 101 -5.23 -1.24 8.02
N GLU A 102 -6.45 -1.48 8.46
CA GLU A 102 -7.62 -1.46 7.60
C GLU A 102 -7.94 -0.02 7.16
N LEU A 103 -8.30 0.13 5.89
CA LEU A 103 -8.94 1.33 5.36
C LEU A 103 -10.45 1.10 5.34
N ASN A 104 -11.17 1.78 6.21
CA ASN A 104 -12.63 1.80 6.26
C ASN A 104 -13.16 3.25 6.25
N ASP A 105 -14.46 3.42 6.07
CA ASP A 105 -15.12 4.75 6.13
C ASP A 105 -15.27 5.28 7.56
N SER A 106 -15.23 4.40 8.55
CA SER A 106 -15.35 4.77 9.97
C SER A 106 -14.11 5.47 10.51
N GLY A 107 -12.99 5.42 9.79
CA GLY A 107 -11.71 5.97 10.23
C GLY A 107 -11.06 5.20 11.39
N SER A 108 -11.49 3.96 11.66
CA SER A 108 -10.95 3.17 12.78
C SER A 108 -9.56 2.62 12.46
N ASP A 109 -8.66 2.66 13.45
CA ASP A 109 -7.31 2.08 13.40
C ASP A 109 -7.32 0.59 13.76
N ASN A 110 -8.10 -0.17 13.00
CA ASN A 110 -8.06 -1.62 13.13
C ASN A 110 -6.82 -2.15 12.44
N ILE A 111 -6.07 -3.00 13.13
CA ILE A 111 -4.93 -3.72 12.55
C ILE A 111 -5.47 -4.89 11.73
N PHE A 112 -5.17 -4.88 10.44
CA PHE A 112 -5.46 -5.99 9.53
C PHE A 112 -4.46 -7.14 9.70
N MET A 113 -3.18 -6.79 9.85
CA MET A 113 -2.09 -7.74 9.99
C MET A 113 -0.85 -7.07 10.60
N THR A 114 -0.09 -7.83 11.38
CA THR A 114 1.23 -7.44 11.85
C THR A 114 2.24 -8.46 11.33
N ILE A 115 3.25 -8.01 10.60
CA ILE A 115 4.29 -8.86 10.01
C ILE A 115 5.62 -8.45 10.56
#